data_AF-B9TFP9-F1
#
_entry.id   AF-B9TFP9-F1
#
_cell.length_a   1.000
_cell.length_b   1.000
_cell.length_c   1.000
_cell.angle_alpha   90.00
_cell.angle_beta   90.00
_cell.angle_gamma   90.00
#
_symmetry.space_group_name_H-M   'P 1'
#
loop_
_entity.id
_entity.type
_entity.pdbx_description
1 polymer ?
#
loop_
_entity_poly.entity_id
_entity_poly.type
_entity_poly.pdbx_seq_one_letter_code
_entity_poly.pdbx_strand_id
1 'polypeptide(L)'
;MKAALQPNASAGTATTNGALQQTNAGHMNGTGSSGYVSGASDPLFRSVVQGSADGNTVDMDVERNAYVDNGIRYEASLTMIGGQIKKMLSAINGQQ
;
A
#
# COMPACT_ATOMS: atom_id res chain seq x y z
N MET A 1 -22.50 5.90 38.41
CA MET A 1 -23.19 6.56 37.27
C MET A 1 -23.15 8.07 37.43
N LYS A 2 -22.11 8.72 36.90
CA LYS A 2 -21.91 10.17 36.55
C LYS A 2 -20.39 10.37 36.57
N ALA A 3 -19.68 10.88 35.57
CA ALA A 3 -20.06 11.48 34.30
C ALA A 3 -18.95 11.17 33.30
N ALA A 4 -19.31 10.60 32.15
CA ALA A 4 -18.50 10.66 30.95
C ALA A 4 -19.07 11.81 30.13
N LEU A 5 -18.29 12.88 29.95
CA LEU A 5 -18.30 13.83 28.83
C LEU A 5 -17.41 15.03 29.22
N GLN A 6 -16.22 15.13 28.65
CA GLN A 6 -15.61 16.44 28.44
C GLN A 6 -14.93 16.47 27.05
N PRO A 7 -15.00 17.62 26.37
CA PRO A 7 -14.98 17.73 24.91
C PRO A 7 -13.57 17.72 24.32
N ASN A 8 -13.45 17.12 23.15
CA ASN A 8 -12.30 17.24 22.27
C ASN A 8 -12.28 18.65 21.66
N ALA A 9 -11.34 19.48 22.08
CA ALA A 9 -10.97 20.71 21.39
C ALA A 9 -9.45 20.71 21.19
N SER A 10 -9.07 20.64 19.93
CA SER A 10 -7.72 20.62 19.39
C SER A 10 -6.98 21.94 19.67
N ALA A 11 -5.82 21.84 20.32
CA ALA A 11 -4.79 22.87 20.31
C ALA A 11 -3.46 22.19 19.98
N GLY A 12 -2.90 22.55 18.82
CA GLY A 12 -1.64 22.03 18.31
C GLY A 12 -0.52 22.19 19.33
N THR A 13 -0.05 21.05 19.84
CA THR A 13 1.23 20.94 20.52
C THR A 13 2.13 20.17 19.57
N ALA A 14 3.21 20.79 19.10
CA ALA A 14 4.24 20.11 18.33
C ALA A 14 4.74 18.91 19.13
N THR A 15 4.24 17.72 18.79
CA THR A 15 4.73 16.47 19.34
C THR A 15 6.14 16.31 18.83
N THR A 16 7.13 16.60 19.69
CA THR A 16 8.49 16.10 19.53
C THR A 16 8.35 14.61 19.28
N ASN A 17 8.58 14.19 18.04
CA ASN A 17 8.39 12.82 17.59
C ASN A 17 9.25 11.90 18.47
N GLY A 18 8.60 11.25 19.43
CA GLY A 18 9.23 10.28 20.31
C GLY A 18 9.65 9.07 19.48
N ALA A 19 10.87 8.60 19.70
CA ALA A 19 11.34 7.34 19.14
C ALA A 19 10.31 6.24 19.45
N LEU A 20 9.84 5.55 18.42
CA LEU A 20 8.89 4.46 18.60
C LEU A 20 9.60 3.32 19.34
N GLN A 21 9.01 2.85 20.43
CA GLN A 21 9.55 1.74 21.21
C GLN A 21 9.51 0.46 20.38
N GLN A 22 10.67 -0.16 20.21
CA GLN A 22 10.78 -1.42 19.48
C GLN A 22 10.40 -2.58 20.40
N THR A 23 9.60 -3.52 19.90
CA THR A 23 9.25 -4.74 20.64
C THR A 23 10.34 -5.80 20.57
N ASN A 24 11.28 -5.69 19.62
CA ASN A 24 12.36 -6.64 19.45
C ASN A 24 13.59 -5.97 18.81
N ALA A 25 14.78 -6.47 19.12
CA ALA A 25 16.05 -5.86 18.69
C ALA A 25 16.30 -5.93 17.16
N GLY A 26 15.62 -6.82 16.45
CA GLY A 26 15.69 -6.92 14.98
C GLY A 26 14.73 -5.97 14.24
N HIS A 27 13.92 -5.20 14.96
CA HIS A 27 13.01 -4.25 14.32
C HIS A 27 13.79 -3.04 13.83
N MET A 28 13.28 -2.34 12.83
CA MET A 28 13.85 -1.06 12.40
C MET A 28 13.49 0.03 13.41
N ASN A 29 14.44 0.92 13.72
CA ASN A 29 14.18 2.01 14.64
C ASN A 29 13.23 3.00 13.97
N GLY A 30 12.03 3.15 14.53
CA GLY A 30 11.10 4.19 14.11
C GLY A 30 11.58 5.52 14.66
N THR A 31 12.58 6.12 14.02
CA THR A 31 12.86 7.54 14.23
C THR A 31 11.67 8.28 13.66
N GLY A 32 10.89 8.92 14.54
CA GLY A 32 9.92 9.89 14.11
C GLY A 32 10.68 11.10 13.53
N SER A 33 11.25 10.96 12.35
CA SER A 33 11.17 12.10 11.45
C SER A 33 9.69 12.23 11.13
N SER A 34 9.17 13.45 10.99
CA SER A 34 7.90 13.68 10.32
C SER A 34 8.05 13.32 8.83
N GLY A 35 8.53 12.12 8.52
CA GLY A 35 7.89 11.05 7.76
C GLY A 35 7.53 11.31 6.31
N TYR A 36 7.59 12.55 5.87
CA TYR A 36 7.61 12.90 4.48
C TYR A 36 9.08 12.77 4.08
N VAL A 37 9.36 11.84 3.16
CA VAL A 37 10.61 11.88 2.39
C VAL A 37 10.77 13.34 1.99
N SER A 38 11.89 13.98 2.31
CA SER A 38 12.15 15.36 1.87
C SER A 38 11.99 15.40 0.34
N GLY A 39 10.86 15.92 -0.14
CA GLY A 39 10.47 15.93 -1.56
C GLY A 39 9.23 15.11 -1.96
N ALA A 40 8.70 14.22 -1.09
CA ALA A 40 7.40 13.60 -1.29
C ALA A 40 6.35 14.41 -0.50
N SER A 41 5.39 14.99 -1.22
CA SER A 41 4.18 15.58 -0.65
C SER A 41 3.48 14.62 0.32
N ASP A 42 2.66 15.18 1.23
CA ASP A 42 1.90 14.44 2.24
C ASP A 42 1.37 13.11 1.69
N PRO A 43 1.45 12.02 2.47
CA PRO A 43 1.00 10.70 2.06
C PRO A 43 -0.45 10.82 1.59
N LEU A 44 -0.65 10.47 0.33
CA LEU A 44 -1.97 10.47 -0.26
C LEU A 44 -2.73 9.27 0.30
N PHE A 45 -3.80 9.56 1.05
CA PHE A 45 -4.74 8.56 1.51
C PHE A 45 -5.90 8.44 0.54
N ARG A 46 -6.43 7.24 0.38
CA ARG A 46 -7.68 7.04 -0.37
C ARG A 46 -8.87 7.47 0.49
N SER A 47 -9.81 8.19 -0.12
CA SER A 47 -11.09 8.52 0.51
C SER A 47 -11.93 7.24 0.62
N VAL A 48 -12.49 6.97 1.81
CA VAL A 48 -13.24 5.74 2.10
C VAL A 48 -14.65 5.87 1.53
N VAL A 49 -15.03 5.02 0.58
CA VAL A 49 -16.36 5.05 -0.06
C VAL A 49 -17.40 4.31 0.78
N GLN A 50 -17.02 3.20 1.43
CA GLN A 50 -17.75 2.58 2.55
C GLN A 50 -16.77 1.83 3.45
N GLY A 51 -16.82 2.08 4.76
CA GLY A 51 -16.11 1.25 5.73
C GLY A 51 -16.81 -0.11 5.86
N SER A 52 -16.05 -1.20 5.87
CA SER A 52 -16.56 -2.50 6.27
C SER A 52 -17.17 -2.41 7.67
N ALA A 53 -18.19 -3.23 7.96
CA ALA A 53 -18.89 -3.24 9.26
C ALA A 53 -17.96 -3.48 10.47
N ASP A 54 -16.75 -4.01 10.22
CA ASP A 54 -15.70 -4.30 11.21
C ASP A 54 -14.67 -3.16 11.36
N GLY A 55 -14.91 -1.98 10.79
CA GLY A 55 -14.01 -0.82 10.92
C GLY A 55 -12.79 -0.84 9.99
N ASN A 56 -12.69 -1.83 9.10
CA ASN A 56 -11.68 -1.86 8.03
C ASN A 56 -12.13 -1.02 6.82
N THR A 57 -11.18 -0.34 6.19
CA THR A 57 -11.39 0.54 5.01
C THR A 57 -11.40 -0.23 3.68
N VAL A 58 -11.38 -1.57 3.72
CA VAL A 58 -11.31 -2.42 2.54
C VAL A 58 -12.67 -2.42 1.84
N ASP A 59 -12.68 -1.97 0.59
CA ASP A 59 -13.83 -2.05 -0.31
C ASP A 59 -13.67 -3.28 -1.20
N MET A 60 -14.51 -4.30 -0.98
CA MET A 60 -14.37 -5.57 -1.70
C MET A 60 -14.59 -5.43 -3.22
N ASP A 61 -15.44 -4.51 -3.67
CA ASP A 61 -15.71 -4.37 -5.10
C ASP A 61 -14.53 -3.71 -5.81
N VAL A 62 -13.95 -2.68 -5.19
CA VAL A 62 -12.74 -2.02 -5.70
C VAL A 62 -11.55 -2.97 -5.71
N GLU A 63 -11.31 -3.65 -4.59
CA GLU A 63 -10.16 -4.56 -4.46
C GLU A 63 -10.31 -5.79 -5.38
N ARG A 64 -11.53 -6.31 -5.57
CA ARG A 64 -11.78 -7.41 -6.51
C ARG A 64 -11.58 -6.99 -7.96
N ASN A 65 -12.03 -5.80 -8.35
CA ASN A 65 -11.80 -5.29 -9.71
C ASN A 65 -10.31 -5.07 -9.97
N ALA A 66 -9.58 -4.50 -9.01
CA ALA A 66 -8.14 -4.31 -9.11
C ALA A 66 -7.40 -5.66 -9.22
N TYR A 67 -7.82 -6.67 -8.45
CA TYR A 67 -7.24 -8.02 -8.53
C TYR A 67 -7.42 -8.64 -9.93
N VAL A 68 -8.62 -8.53 -10.51
CA VAL A 68 -8.91 -9.07 -11.84
C VAL A 68 -8.11 -8.34 -12.92
N ASP A 69 -8.05 -7.00 -12.91
CA ASP A 69 -7.28 -6.22 -13.87
C ASP A 69 -5.78 -6.58 -13.81
N ASN A 70 -5.22 -6.67 -12.61
CA ASN A 70 -3.83 -7.10 -12.42
C ASN A 70 -3.60 -8.54 -12.92
N GLY A 71 -4.55 -9.44 -12.68
CA GLY A 71 -4.50 -10.82 -13.17
C GLY A 71 -4.45 -10.89 -14.71
N ILE A 72 -5.34 -10.18 -15.40
CA ILE A 72 -5.40 -10.14 -16.86
C ILE A 72 -4.11 -9.57 -17.44
N ARG A 73 -3.59 -8.47 -16.86
CA ARG A 73 -2.32 -7.86 -17.31
C ARG A 73 -1.14 -8.81 -17.12
N TYR A 74 -1.11 -9.54 -16.01
CA TYR A 74 -0.06 -10.51 -15.73
C TYR A 74 -0.10 -11.68 -16.72
N GLU A 75 -1.29 -12.22 -16.99
CA GLU A 75 -1.48 -13.30 -17.98
C GLU A 75 -1.06 -12.86 -19.39
N ALA A 76 -1.47 -11.65 -19.80
CA ALA A 76 -1.06 -11.07 -21.08
C ALA A 76 0.47 -10.91 -21.18
N SER A 77 1.10 -10.41 -20.10
CA SER A 77 2.55 -10.26 -20.03
C SER A 77 3.27 -11.61 -20.16
N LEU A 78 2.78 -12.63 -19.47
CA LEU A 78 3.35 -13.98 -19.53
C LEU A 78 3.21 -14.59 -20.94
N THR A 79 2.07 -14.37 -21.59
CA THR A 79 1.85 -14.82 -22.98
C THR A 79 2.82 -14.14 -23.95
N MET A 80 3.00 -12.82 -23.83
CA MET A 80 3.95 -12.07 -24.66
C MET A 80 5.39 -12.56 -24.47
N ILE A 81 5.83 -12.73 -23.22
CA ILE A 81 7.15 -13.25 -22.87
C ILE A 81 7.34 -14.66 -23.45
N GLY A 82 6.35 -15.54 -23.29
CA GLY A 82 6.38 -16.88 -23.86
C GLY A 82 6.53 -16.87 -25.38
N GLY A 83 5.84 -15.95 -26.07
CA GLY A 83 5.99 -15.74 -27.51
C GLY A 83 7.38 -15.23 -27.91
N GLN A 84 7.95 -14.29 -27.15
CA GLN A 84 9.31 -13.79 -27.39
C GLN A 84 10.36 -14.89 -27.22
N ILE A 85 10.24 -15.71 -26.18
CA ILE A 85 11.12 -16.86 -25.94
C ILE A 85 11.05 -17.83 -27.12
N LYS A 86 9.85 -18.21 -27.56
CA LYS A 86 9.68 -19.10 -28.73
C LYS A 86 10.30 -18.52 -30.00
N LYS A 87 10.14 -17.22 -30.25
CA LYS A 87 10.78 -16.52 -31.37
C LYS A 87 12.31 -16.59 -31.28
N MET A 88 12.87 -16.33 -30.10
CA MET A 88 14.31 -16.45 -29.86
C MET A 88 14.81 -17.89 -30.09
N LEU A 89 14.08 -18.90 -29.62
CA LEU A 89 14.42 -20.31 -29.88
C LEU A 89 14.37 -20.64 -31.38
N SER A 90 13.36 -20.17 -32.11
CA SER A 90 13.27 -20.39 -33.57
C SER A 90 14.47 -19.77 -34.30
N ALA A 91 14.85 -18.55 -33.90
CA ALA A 91 16.00 -17.85 -34.48
C ALA A 91 17.32 -18.59 -34.20
N ILE A 92 17.50 -19.13 -32.99
CA ILE A 92 18.70 -19.92 -32.62
C ILE A 92 18.75 -21.25 -33.38
N ASN A 93 17.62 -21.94 -33.50
CA ASN A 93 17.55 -23.25 -34.17
C ASN A 93 17.55 -23.15 -35.70
N GLY A 94 17.61 -21.94 -36.27
CA GLY A 94 17.76 -21.73 -37.71
C GLY A 94 16.53 -22.13 -38.54
N GLN A 95 15.36 -22.27 -37.92
CA GLN A 95 14.11 -22.46 -38.65
C GLN A 95 13.68 -21.10 -39.22
N GLN A 96 14.05 -20.87 -40.49
CA GLN A 96 13.44 -19.87 -41.37
C GLN A 96 12.14 -20.42 -41.95
#